data_AF-A0A958JTA6-F1
#
_entry.id   AF-A0A958JTA6-F1
#
_cell.length_a   1.000
_cell.length_b   1.000
_cell.length_c   1.000
_cell.angle_alpha   90.00
_cell.angle_beta   90.00
_cell.angle_gamma   90.00
#
_symmetry.space_group_name_H-M   'P 1'
#
loop_
_entity.id
_entity.type
_entity.pdbx_description
1 polymer ?
#
loop_
_entity_poly.entity_id
_entity_poly.type
_entity_poly.pdbx_seq_one_letter_code
_entity_poly.pdbx_strand_id
1 'polypeptide(L)'
;MALTKKQLAELKELLVTEKKRILDQLLKRQDASASELTELSGDSADIASLEISQASLHKLGSREQKLLEKIEHALAKFEDDTYGICELTGEDIPFARLKARPVAQYTVEAKEMLERKERGYRKNEEVDASEDYFPSDDDDE
;
A
#
# COMPACT_ATOMS: atom_id res chain seq x y z
N MET A 1 26.52 -6.14 6.48
CA MET A 1 26.62 -7.36 7.32
C MET A 1 25.57 -8.30 6.77
N ALA A 2 25.99 -9.38 6.11
CA ALA A 2 25.07 -10.27 5.42
C ALA A 2 24.14 -10.99 6.41
N LEU A 3 22.87 -11.13 6.04
CA LEU A 3 21.88 -11.89 6.81
C LEU A 3 22.30 -13.35 6.95
N THR A 4 22.10 -13.92 8.14
CA THR A 4 22.37 -15.34 8.36
C THR A 4 21.26 -16.20 7.76
N LYS A 5 21.58 -17.42 7.34
CA LYS A 5 20.58 -18.38 6.82
C LYS A 5 19.41 -18.63 7.79
N LYS A 6 19.68 -18.60 9.10
CA LYS A 6 18.65 -18.73 10.14
C LYS A 6 17.68 -17.54 10.14
N GLN A 7 18.20 -16.32 10.03
CA GLN A 7 17.38 -15.11 9.96
C GLN A 7 16.53 -15.06 8.68
N LEU A 8 17.08 -15.51 7.55
CA LEU A 8 16.34 -15.60 6.29
C LEU A 8 15.17 -16.57 6.39
N ALA A 9 15.38 -17.75 7.01
CA ALA A 9 14.31 -18.72 7.24
C ALA A 9 13.20 -18.16 8.13
N GLU A 10 13.55 -17.52 9.24
CA GLU A 10 12.59 -16.88 10.16
C GLU A 10 11.74 -15.81 9.45
N LEU A 11 12.39 -14.94 8.66
CA LEU A 11 11.68 -13.89 7.92
C LEU A 11 10.77 -14.45 6.81
N LYS A 12 11.20 -15.51 6.12
CA LYS A 12 10.40 -16.19 5.10
C LYS A 12 9.15 -16.83 5.70
N GLU A 13 9.28 -17.53 6.83
CA GLU A 13 8.15 -18.14 7.52
C GLU A 13 7.13 -17.10 7.98
N LEU A 14 7.62 -15.96 8.50
CA LEU A 14 6.78 -14.84 8.89
C LEU A 14 5.99 -14.29 7.69
N LEU A 15 6.65 -14.06 6.54
CA LEU A 15 5.98 -13.59 5.32
C LEU A 15 4.92 -14.57 4.80
N VAL A 16 5.19 -15.87 4.83
CA VAL A 16 4.22 -16.90 4.41
C VAL A 16 3.02 -16.93 5.35
N THR A 17 3.25 -16.82 6.65
CA THR A 17 2.18 -16.77 7.65
C THR A 17 1.31 -15.53 7.45
N GLU A 18 1.94 -14.38 7.23
CA GLU A 18 1.24 -13.13 6.98
C GLU A 18 0.47 -13.14 5.66
N LYS A 19 1.03 -13.75 4.60
CA LYS A 19 0.33 -13.97 3.33
C LYS A 19 -0.97 -14.75 3.54
N LYS A 20 -0.91 -15.87 4.26
CA LYS A 20 -2.09 -16.68 4.58
C LYS A 20 -3.11 -15.89 5.38
N ARG A 21 -2.66 -15.13 6.39
CA ARG A 21 -3.53 -14.29 7.22
C ARG A 21 -4.31 -13.27 6.37
N ILE A 22 -3.64 -12.61 5.42
CA ILE A 22 -4.29 -11.62 4.54
C ILE A 22 -5.29 -12.29 3.59
N LEU A 23 -4.92 -13.43 2.99
CA LEU A 23 -5.84 -14.18 2.13
C LEU A 23 -7.11 -14.60 2.86
N ASP A 24 -6.98 -15.13 4.08
CA ASP A 24 -8.13 -15.49 4.92
C ASP A 24 -9.00 -14.27 5.25
N GLN A 25 -8.40 -13.10 5.49
CA GLN A 25 -9.15 -11.86 5.74
C GLN A 25 -9.92 -11.37 4.51
N LEU A 26 -9.30 -11.45 3.33
CA LEU A 26 -9.93 -11.06 2.07
C LEU A 26 -11.12 -11.98 1.73
N LEU A 27 -10.96 -13.30 1.92
CA LEU A 27 -12.04 -14.27 1.72
C LEU A 27 -13.22 -14.01 2.67
N LYS A 28 -12.96 -13.88 3.97
CA LYS A 28 -14.02 -13.59 4.96
C LYS A 28 -14.76 -12.29 4.65
N ARG A 29 -14.07 -11.26 4.15
CA ARG A 29 -14.71 -10.01 3.76
C ARG A 29 -15.60 -10.18 2.54
N GLN A 30 -15.19 -10.98 1.57
CA GLN A 30 -15.98 -11.28 0.39
C GLN A 30 -17.30 -11.95 0.78
N ASP A 31 -17.25 -12.94 1.67
CA ASP A 31 -18.44 -13.63 2.17
C ASP A 31 -19.38 -12.69 2.95
N ALA A 32 -18.83 -11.83 3.81
CA ALA A 32 -19.61 -10.87 4.59
C ALA A 32 -20.31 -9.83 3.69
N SER A 33 -19.61 -9.31 2.69
CA SER A 33 -20.16 -8.34 1.73
C SER A 33 -21.30 -8.92 0.89
N ALA A 34 -21.21 -10.20 0.52
CA ALA A 34 -22.28 -10.87 -0.23
C ALA A 34 -23.57 -11.03 0.61
N SER A 35 -23.43 -11.29 1.91
CA SER A 35 -24.56 -11.38 2.84
C SER A 35 -25.24 -10.02 3.03
N GLU A 36 -24.47 -8.96 3.21
CA GLU A 36 -24.97 -7.60 3.50
C GLU A 36 -25.73 -6.99 2.32
N LEU A 37 -25.35 -7.31 1.08
CA LEU A 37 -26.05 -6.87 -0.14
C LEU A 37 -27.45 -7.48 -0.27
N THR A 38 -27.72 -8.60 0.42
CA THR A 38 -29.02 -9.30 0.39
C THR A 38 -30.03 -8.65 1.36
N GLU A 39 -29.58 -7.86 2.32
CA GLU A 39 -30.39 -7.23 3.38
C GLU A 39 -30.70 -5.75 3.12
N LEU A 40 -30.66 -5.31 1.86
CA LEU A 40 -30.98 -3.93 1.45
C LEU A 40 -32.47 -3.61 1.59
N SER A 41 -32.93 -3.35 2.81
CA SER A 41 -34.27 -2.87 3.14
C SER A 41 -34.22 -1.93 4.34
N GLY A 42 -33.64 -0.74 4.17
CA GLY A 42 -33.56 0.31 5.18
C GLY A 42 -34.07 1.67 4.67
N ASP A 43 -34.19 2.65 5.56
CA ASP A 43 -34.53 4.02 5.19
C ASP A 43 -33.34 4.75 4.54
N SER A 44 -33.50 6.01 4.13
CA SER A 44 -32.40 6.77 3.50
C SER A 44 -31.19 6.96 4.40
N ALA A 45 -31.37 6.99 5.72
CA ALA A 45 -30.27 7.13 6.68
C ALA A 45 -29.52 5.80 6.87
N ASP A 46 -30.25 4.68 6.86
CA ASP A 46 -29.69 3.33 6.89
C ASP A 46 -28.84 3.07 5.63
N ILE A 47 -29.37 3.41 4.46
CA ILE A 47 -28.66 3.26 3.17
C ILE A 47 -27.37 4.08 3.17
N ALA A 48 -27.43 5.35 3.61
CA ALA A 48 -26.25 6.20 3.68
C ALA A 48 -25.17 5.63 4.64
N SER A 49 -25.58 5.10 5.79
CA SER A 49 -24.66 4.48 6.76
C SER A 49 -24.00 3.22 6.21
N LEU A 50 -24.77 2.42 5.47
CA LEU A 50 -24.30 1.23 4.79
C LEU A 50 -23.26 1.56 3.71
N GLU A 51 -23.52 2.55 2.85
CA GLU A 51 -22.59 2.98 1.81
C GLU A 51 -21.25 3.44 2.38
N ILE A 52 -21.27 4.20 3.49
CA ILE A 52 -20.05 4.64 4.18
C ILE A 52 -19.25 3.43 4.70
N SER A 53 -19.95 2.43 5.23
CA SER A 53 -19.35 1.20 5.75
C SER A 53 -18.71 0.39 4.62
N GLN A 54 -19.41 0.20 3.51
CA GLN A 54 -18.88 -0.46 2.31
C GLN A 54 -17.67 0.29 1.75
N ALA A 55 -17.74 1.62 1.59
CA ALA A 55 -16.61 2.42 1.11
C ALA A 55 -15.37 2.27 2.01
N SER A 56 -15.57 2.16 3.32
CA SER A 56 -14.49 1.91 4.28
C SER A 56 -13.90 0.51 4.12
N LEU A 57 -14.74 -0.52 3.98
CA LEU A 57 -14.32 -1.91 3.74
C LEU A 57 -13.54 -2.06 2.43
N HIS A 58 -13.97 -1.40 1.35
CA HIS A 58 -13.25 -1.36 0.08
C HIS A 58 -11.85 -0.77 0.26
N LYS A 59 -11.72 0.37 0.96
CA LYS A 59 -10.41 0.99 1.23
C LYS A 59 -9.49 0.06 2.03
N LEU A 60 -10.02 -0.68 3.00
CA LEU A 60 -9.25 -1.68 3.74
C LEU A 60 -8.79 -2.83 2.85
N GLY A 61 -9.68 -3.34 1.99
CA GLY A 61 -9.34 -4.38 1.01
C GLY A 61 -8.25 -3.97 0.04
N SER A 62 -8.32 -2.76 -0.53
CA SER A 62 -7.27 -2.25 -1.41
C SER A 62 -5.91 -2.12 -0.70
N ARG A 63 -5.89 -1.82 0.61
CA ARG A 63 -4.64 -1.75 1.39
C ARG A 63 -4.05 -3.14 1.61
N GLU A 64 -4.89 -4.13 1.90
CA GLU A 64 -4.48 -5.52 2.07
C GLU A 64 -3.96 -6.13 0.76
N GLN A 65 -4.61 -5.84 -0.37
CA GLN A 65 -4.13 -6.24 -1.70
C GLN A 65 -2.73 -5.68 -1.99
N LYS A 66 -2.52 -4.37 -1.76
CA LYS A 66 -1.19 -3.76 -1.91
C LYS A 66 -0.14 -4.34 -0.97
N LEU A 67 -0.55 -4.79 0.23
CA LEU A 67 0.36 -5.47 1.15
C LEU A 67 0.69 -6.88 0.64
N LEU A 68 -0.30 -7.60 0.11
CA LEU A 68 -0.12 -8.93 -0.49
C LEU A 68 0.88 -8.88 -1.64
N GLU A 69 0.73 -7.93 -2.56
CA GLU A 69 1.68 -7.70 -3.67
C GLU A 69 3.12 -7.51 -3.15
N LYS A 70 3.30 -6.74 -2.07
CA LYS A 70 4.63 -6.53 -1.46
C LYS A 70 5.19 -7.79 -0.81
N ILE A 71 4.33 -8.63 -0.23
CA ILE A 71 4.74 -9.92 0.33
C ILE A 71 5.17 -10.87 -0.80
N GLU A 72 4.41 -10.93 -1.88
CA GLU A 72 4.75 -11.76 -3.05
C GLU A 72 6.05 -11.31 -3.69
N HIS A 73 6.24 -10.01 -3.84
CA HIS A 73 7.51 -9.45 -4.28
C HIS A 73 8.68 -9.81 -3.35
N ALA A 74 8.48 -9.73 -2.03
CA ALA A 74 9.50 -10.14 -1.06
C ALA A 74 9.82 -11.64 -1.17
N LEU A 75 8.81 -12.49 -1.37
CA LEU A 75 8.99 -13.93 -1.56
C LEU A 75 9.73 -14.26 -2.86
N ALA A 76 9.44 -13.56 -3.96
CA ALA A 76 10.18 -13.70 -5.21
C ALA A 76 11.67 -13.38 -5.02
N LYS A 77 12.00 -12.34 -4.25
CA LYS A 77 13.41 -12.02 -3.92
C LYS A 77 14.14 -13.08 -3.10
N PHE A 78 13.42 -13.92 -2.35
CA PHE A 78 14.04 -15.08 -1.71
C PHE A 78 14.36 -16.19 -2.72
N GLU A 79 13.66 -16.27 -3.85
CA GLU A 79 13.96 -17.20 -4.94
C GLU A 79 15.17 -16.74 -5.75
N ASP A 80 15.32 -15.41 -5.92
CA ASP A 80 16.45 -14.78 -6.61
C ASP A 80 17.69 -14.59 -5.73
N ASP A 81 17.68 -15.02 -4.46
CA ASP A 81 18.75 -14.77 -3.46
C ASP A 81 19.13 -13.28 -3.26
N THR A 82 18.24 -12.34 -3.63
CA THR A 82 18.44 -10.88 -3.52
C THR A 82 17.70 -10.24 -2.35
N TYR A 83 17.06 -11.05 -1.51
CA TYR A 83 16.31 -10.56 -0.36
C TYR A 83 17.20 -9.83 0.65
N GLY A 84 16.72 -8.68 1.12
CA GLY A 84 17.45 -7.83 2.06
C GLY A 84 18.41 -6.85 1.40
N ILE A 85 18.39 -6.71 0.07
CA ILE A 85 19.13 -5.68 -0.67
C ILE A 85 18.18 -4.53 -1.04
N CYS A 86 18.61 -3.30 -0.78
CA CYS A 86 17.89 -2.08 -1.12
C CYS A 86 17.79 -1.91 -2.63
N GLU A 87 16.57 -1.73 -3.16
CA GLU A 87 16.35 -1.57 -4.61
C GLU A 87 16.85 -0.24 -5.16
N LEU A 88 17.01 0.77 -4.31
CA LEU A 88 17.43 2.10 -4.74
C LEU A 88 18.94 2.26 -4.71
N THR A 89 19.58 1.79 -3.64
CA THR A 89 21.02 2.02 -3.39
C THR A 89 21.88 0.77 -3.58
N GLY A 90 21.28 -0.42 -3.64
CA GLY A 90 22.01 -1.69 -3.70
C GLY A 90 22.65 -2.13 -2.39
N GLU A 91 22.37 -1.42 -1.28
CA GLU A 91 22.96 -1.69 0.04
C GLU A 91 22.16 -2.72 0.85
N ASP A 92 22.83 -3.37 1.81
CA ASP A 92 22.19 -4.27 2.78
C ASP A 92 21.15 -3.53 3.64
N ILE A 93 19.91 -4.03 3.68
CA ILE A 93 18.88 -3.57 4.59
C ILE A 93 19.15 -4.16 5.99
N PRO A 94 19.22 -3.32 7.05
CA PRO A 94 19.49 -3.82 8.40
C PRO A 94 18.47 -4.85 8.87
N PHE A 95 18.94 -5.94 9.49
CA PHE A 95 18.06 -7.00 10.01
C PHE A 95 17.01 -6.47 10.99
N ALA A 96 17.36 -5.52 11.87
CA ALA A 96 16.40 -4.92 12.80
C ALA A 96 15.18 -4.32 12.08
N ARG A 97 15.39 -3.75 10.88
CA ARG A 97 14.32 -3.20 10.06
C ARG A 97 13.50 -4.30 9.38
N LEU A 98 14.14 -5.33 8.84
CA LEU A 98 13.46 -6.47 8.24
C LEU A 98 12.65 -7.26 9.28
N LYS A 99 13.15 -7.37 10.51
CA LYS A 99 12.43 -7.98 11.64
C LYS A 99 11.18 -7.19 12.02
N ALA A 100 11.25 -5.86 12.02
CA ALA A 100 10.09 -5.00 12.27
C ALA A 100 9.12 -4.96 11.09
N ARG A 101 9.64 -4.98 9.85
CA ARG A 101 8.87 -4.91 8.62
C ARG A 101 9.53 -5.73 7.50
N PRO A 102 9.14 -7.00 7.32
CA PRO A 102 9.81 -7.92 6.39
C PRO A 102 9.51 -7.63 4.91
N VAL A 103 8.47 -6.85 4.62
CA VAL A 103 8.12 -6.41 3.26
C VAL A 103 8.91 -5.18 2.78
N ALA A 104 9.95 -4.77 3.50
CA ALA A 104 10.57 -3.48 3.27
C ALA A 104 11.66 -3.56 2.18
N GLN A 105 11.48 -2.77 1.11
CA GLN A 105 12.27 -2.82 -0.13
C GLN A 105 13.50 -1.88 -0.17
N TYR A 106 13.48 -0.83 0.65
CA TYR A 106 14.50 0.23 0.67
C TYR A 106 15.20 0.29 2.02
N THR A 107 16.33 0.97 2.18
CA THR A 107 16.84 1.35 3.52
C THR A 107 15.99 2.47 4.15
N VAL A 108 16.31 2.90 5.37
CA VAL A 108 15.64 4.06 6.00
C VAL A 108 15.98 5.32 5.21
N GLU A 109 17.26 5.56 4.95
CA GLU A 109 17.76 6.73 4.22
C GLU A 109 17.20 6.81 2.80
N ALA A 110 17.20 5.67 2.08
CA ALA A 110 16.61 5.60 0.74
C ALA A 110 15.10 5.94 0.76
N LYS A 111 14.38 5.50 1.78
CA LYS A 111 12.95 5.81 1.95
C LYS A 111 12.72 7.29 2.28
N GLU A 112 13.56 7.88 3.12
CA GLU A 112 13.50 9.31 3.44
C GLU A 112 13.77 10.19 2.21
N MET A 113 14.72 9.79 1.35
CA MET A 113 14.98 10.48 0.08
C MET A 113 13.77 10.42 -0.86
N LEU A 114 13.15 9.25 -1.01
CA LEU A 114 11.93 9.09 -1.82
C LEU A 114 10.79 9.97 -1.29
N GLU A 115 10.53 9.93 0.02
CA GLU A 115 9.48 10.74 0.64
C GLU A 115 9.74 12.25 0.52
N ARG A 116 11.02 12.69 0.64
CA ARG A 116 11.38 14.10 0.41
C ARG A 116 11.12 14.51 -1.04
N LYS A 117 11.44 13.65 -2.00
CA LYS A 117 11.20 13.90 -3.43
C LYS A 117 9.71 13.98 -3.73
N GLU A 118 8.90 13.04 -3.24
CA GLU A 118 7.44 13.04 -3.39
C GLU A 118 6.78 14.29 -2.78
N ARG A 119 7.23 14.74 -1.60
CA ARG A 119 6.74 15.99 -0.98
C ARG A 119 7.07 17.22 -1.81
N GLY A 120 8.24 17.25 -2.44
CA GLY A 120 8.63 18.32 -3.36
C GLY A 120 7.72 18.39 -4.59
N TYR A 121 7.35 17.25 -5.16
CA TYR A 121 6.41 17.21 -6.30
C TYR A 121 5.00 17.66 -5.91
N ARG A 122 4.46 17.19 -4.77
CA ARG A 122 3.11 17.61 -4.32
C ARG A 122 2.98 19.11 -4.10
N LYS A 123 4.04 19.76 -3.64
CA LYS A 123 4.04 21.22 -3.44
C LYS A 123 4.04 22.01 -4.75
N ASN A 124 4.57 21.42 -5.84
CA ASN A 124 4.62 22.08 -7.14
C ASN A 124 3.29 21.94 -7.92
N GLU A 125 2.51 20.90 -7.66
CA GLU A 125 1.20 20.66 -8.31
C GLU A 125 0.10 21.60 -7.77
N GLU A 126 0.24 22.10 -6.53
CA GLU A 126 -0.65 23.11 -5.96
C GLU A 126 -0.44 24.53 -6.52
N VAL A 127 0.65 24.78 -7.26
CA VAL A 127 1.01 26.11 -7.81
C VAL A 127 0.47 26.31 -9.24
N ASP A 128 -0.03 25.25 -9.88
CA ASP A 128 -0.53 25.28 -11.27
C ASP A 128 -2.07 25.43 -11.37
N ALA A 129 -2.76 25.45 -10.23
CA ALA A 129 -4.22 25.57 -10.17
C ALA A 129 -4.74 27.02 -10.06
N SER A 130 -3.87 28.02 -10.24
CA SER A 130 -4.22 29.45 -10.13
C SER A 130 -4.06 30.27 -11.42
N GLU A 131 -3.76 29.65 -12.55
CA GLU A 131 -3.85 30.30 -13.87
C GLU A 131 -5.26 30.17 -14.45
N ASP A 132 -6.26 30.65 -13.70
CA ASP A 132 -7.52 31.14 -14.30
C ASP A 132 -7.21 32.45 -15.05
N TYR A 133 -6.46 32.33 -16.14
CA TYR A 133 -6.40 33.36 -17.18
C TYR A 133 -7.75 33.30 -17.89
N PHE A 134 -8.71 34.09 -17.40
CA PHE A 134 -9.90 34.48 -18.16
C PHE A 134 -9.40 35.49 -19.21
N PRO A 135 -9.35 35.15 -20.51
CA PRO A 135 -9.26 36.18 -21.52
C PRO A 135 -10.56 36.98 -21.41
N SER A 136 -10.46 38.25 -21.06
CA SER A 136 -11.55 39.19 -21.31
C SER A 136 -11.73 39.21 -22.83
N ASP A 137 -12.82 38.63 -23.32
CA ASP A 137 -13.32 38.92 -24.66
C ASP A 137 -13.82 40.38 -24.66
N ASP A 138 -12.86 41.31 -24.72
CA ASP A 138 -13.08 42.63 -25.30
C ASP A 138 -13.02 42.47 -26.84
N ASP A 139 -14.04 43.03 -27.50
CA ASP A 139 -14.18 43.25 -28.96
C ASP A 139 -14.49 41.97 -29.81
N ASP A 140 -15.49 41.88 -30.70
CA ASP A 140 -16.18 42.87 -31.54
C ASP A 140 -17.49 42.25 -32.14
N GLU A 141 -18.43 43.15 -32.51
CA GLU A 141 -19.66 43.01 -33.33
C GLU A 141 -21.00 42.49 -32.74
#